data_AF-D1AGN6-F1
#
_entry.id   AF-D1AGN6-F1
#
_cell.length_a   1.000
_cell.length_b   1.000
_cell.length_c   1.000
_cell.angle_alpha   90.00
_cell.angle_beta   90.00
_cell.angle_gamma   90.00
#
_symmetry.space_group_name_H-M   'P 1'
#
loop_
_entity.id
_entity.type
_entity.pdbx_description
1 polymer ?
#
loop_
_entity_poly.entity_id
_entity_poly.type
_entity_poly.pdbx_seq_one_letter_code
_entity_poly.pdbx_strand_id
1 'polypeptide(L)' 'MARYIVNKNPDDNGTYVIHKKHECNHLPSPENQIKLGDYSSPANALFDARRTYDDKVFDSCKYCCPECHTE' A
#
# COMPACT_ATOMS: atom_id res chain seq x y z
N MET A 1 7.92 -12.64 4.55
CA MET A 1 7.42 -11.98 3.33
C MET A 1 5.92 -11.93 3.41
N ALA A 2 5.33 -10.77 3.15
CA ALA A 2 3.89 -10.55 3.13
C ALA A 2 3.47 -10.09 1.74
N ARG A 3 2.22 -10.39 1.36
CA ARG A 3 1.67 -9.97 0.08
C ARG A 3 1.10 -8.56 0.20
N TYR A 4 1.65 -7.63 -0.56
CA TYR A 4 1.23 -6.24 -0.55
C TYR A 4 0.34 -5.93 -1.74
N ILE A 5 -0.69 -5.15 -1.44
CA ILE A 5 -1.61 -4.59 -2.43
C ILE A 5 -1.71 -3.08 -2.20
N VAL A 6 -2.03 -2.33 -3.23
CA VAL A 6 -2.32 -0.90 -3.14
C VAL A 6 -3.75 -0.63 -3.55
N ASN A 7 -4.40 0.31 -2.88
CA ASN A 7 -5.69 0.81 -3.31
C ASN A 7 -5.52 1.58 -4.63
N LYS A 8 -6.31 1.22 -5.66
CA LYS A 8 -6.36 1.92 -6.95
C LYS A 8 -6.88 3.35 -6.80
N ASN A 9 -7.71 3.60 -5.79
CA ASN A 9 -8.25 4.92 -5.51
C ASN A 9 -7.39 5.56 -4.42
N PRO A 10 -6.86 6.77 -4.64
CA PRO A 10 -6.19 7.51 -3.59
C PRO A 10 -7.18 7.92 -2.50
N ASP A 11 -6.64 8.22 -1.32
CA ASP A 11 -7.36 8.89 -0.24
C ASP A 11 -7.63 10.37 -0.60
N ASP A 12 -8.32 11.13 0.27
CA ASP A 12 -8.75 12.51 0.02
C ASP A 12 -7.56 13.44 -0.30
N ASN A 13 -6.38 13.10 0.21
CA ASN A 13 -5.12 13.82 -0.05
C ASN A 13 -4.40 13.42 -1.35
N GLY A 14 -4.96 12.53 -2.18
CA GLY A 14 -4.29 12.02 -3.39
C GLY A 14 -3.28 10.91 -3.12
N THR A 15 -3.21 10.38 -1.90
CA THR A 15 -2.25 9.35 -1.48
C THR A 15 -2.78 7.94 -1.68
N TYR A 16 -1.99 7.09 -2.32
CA TYR A 16 -2.31 5.69 -2.57
C TYR A 16 -1.84 4.83 -1.38
N VAL A 17 -2.79 4.24 -0.67
CA VAL A 17 -2.50 3.47 0.55
C VAL A 17 -2.19 2.01 0.22
N ILE A 18 -1.06 1.53 0.76
CA ILE A 18 -0.61 0.14 0.64
C ILE A 18 -1.06 -0.68 1.85
N HIS A 19 -1.57 -1.87 1.59
CA HIS A 19 -2.08 -2.81 2.58
C HIS A 19 -1.42 -4.19 2.47
N LYS A 20 -1.26 -4.88 3.61
CA LYS A 20 -0.96 -6.32 3.64
C LYS A 20 -2.24 -7.10 3.40
N LYS A 21 -2.27 -7.90 2.33
CA LYS A 21 -3.48 -8.60 1.87
C LYS A 21 -4.08 -9.55 2.91
N HIS A 22 -3.25 -10.17 3.76
CA HIS A 22 -3.72 -11.17 4.73
C HIS A 22 -3.82 -10.64 6.17
N GLU A 23 -3.31 -9.44 6.45
CA GLU A 23 -3.21 -8.89 7.81
C GLU A 23 -4.05 -7.61 8.00
N CYS A 24 -4.60 -7.05 6.92
CA CYS A 24 -5.40 -5.83 7.00
C CYS A 24 -6.90 -6.14 7.04
N ASN A 25 -7.61 -5.57 8.01
CA ASN A 25 -9.07 -5.62 8.09
C ASN A 25 -9.75 -4.50 7.29
N HIS A 26 -8.98 -3.50 6.84
CA HIS A 26 -9.46 -2.34 6.08
C HIS A 26 -8.96 -2.40 4.64
N LEU A 27 -9.14 -3.55 3.99
CA LEU A 27 -8.77 -3.71 2.58
C LEU A 27 -9.77 -2.98 1.68
N PRO A 28 -9.31 -2.35 0.59
CA PRO A 28 -10.21 -1.78 -0.40
C PRO A 28 -10.99 -2.87 -1.13
N SER A 29 -12.08 -2.50 -1.80
CA SER A 29 -12.89 -3.43 -2.61
C SER A 29 -12.02 -4.21 -3.59
N PRO A 30 -12.29 -5.50 -3.85
CA PRO A 30 -11.44 -6.36 -4.70
C PRO A 30 -11.12 -5.78 -6.09
N GLU A 31 -12.05 -5.01 -6.68
CA GLU A 31 -11.89 -4.30 -7.95
C GLU A 31 -10.85 -3.17 -7.90
N ASN A 32 -10.64 -2.59 -6.72
CA ASN A 32 -9.69 -1.51 -6.46
C ASN A 32 -8.38 -2.03 -5.85
N GLN A 33 -8.19 -3.35 -5.76
CA GLN A 33 -6.94 -3.94 -5.26
C GLN A 33 -5.94 -4.16 -6.40
N ILE A 34 -4.87 -3.37 -6.42
CA ILE A 34 -3.74 -3.62 -7.32
C ILE A 34 -2.68 -4.42 -6.56
N LYS A 35 -2.26 -5.56 -7.12
CA LYS A 35 -1.16 -6.34 -6.54
C LYS A 35 0.17 -5.64 -6.83
N LEU A 36 0.92 -5.34 -5.77
CA LEU A 36 2.29 -4.86 -5.89
C LEU A 36 3.27 -6.03 -5.97
N GLY A 37 3.15 -6.99 -5.06
CA GLY A 37 4.07 -8.13 -4.97
C GLY A 37 4.21 -8.65 -3.55
N ASP A 38 5.19 -9.52 -3.35
CA ASP A 38 5.53 -10.08 -2.04
C ASP A 38 6.83 -9.44 -1.55
N TYR A 39 6.75 -8.72 -0.43
CA TYR A 39 7.88 -7.99 0.13
C TYR A 39 8.10 -8.38 1.59
N SER A 40 9.30 -8.16 2.11
CA SER A 40 9.62 -8.45 3.51
C SER A 40 9.20 -7.33 4.46
N SER A 41 9.05 -6.10 3.97
CA SER A 41 8.67 -4.91 4.74
C SER A 41 7.83 -3.97 3.87
N PRO A 42 6.90 -3.19 4.45
CA PRO A 42 6.17 -2.15 3.73
C PRO A 42 7.07 -1.10 3.08
N ALA A 43 8.26 -0.82 3.62
CA ALA A 43 9.21 0.11 3.02
C ALA A 43 9.65 -0.33 1.61
N ASN A 44 9.92 -1.62 1.42
CA ASN A 44 10.29 -2.17 0.12
C ASN A 44 9.13 -2.09 -0.87
N ALA A 45 7.89 -2.34 -0.40
CA ALA A 45 6.69 -2.22 -1.22
C ALA A 45 6.44 -0.77 -1.65
N LEU A 46 6.62 0.19 -0.73
CA LEU A 46 6.52 1.62 -1.01
C LEU A 46 7.57 2.08 -2.03
N PHE A 47 8.82 1.65 -1.84
CA PHE A 47 9.91 1.99 -2.76
C PHE A 47 9.63 1.49 -4.18
N ASP A 48 9.19 0.24 -4.32
CA ASP A 48 8.89 -0.34 -5.63
C ASP A 48 7.63 0.28 -6.26
N ALA A 49 6.60 0.59 -5.47
CA ALA A 49 5.41 1.30 -5.93
C ALA A 49 5.74 2.71 -6.43
N ARG A 50 6.52 3.49 -5.67
CA ARG A 50 6.99 4.83 -6.06
C ARG A 50 7.86 4.76 -7.32
N ARG A 51 8.76 3.77 -7.42
CA ARG A 51 9.59 3.58 -8.61
C ARG A 51 8.78 3.20 -9.86
N THR A 52 7.70 2.45 -9.68
CA THR A 52 6.81 2.04 -10.79
C THR A 52 5.87 3.16 -11.22
N TYR A 53 5.44 3.99 -10.26
CA TYR A 53 4.49 5.07 -10.46
C TYR A 53 5.06 6.38 -9.90
N ASP A 54 6.04 6.94 -10.59
CA ASP A 54 6.83 8.11 -10.14
C ASP A 54 5.97 9.37 -9.88
N ASP A 55 4.82 9.48 -10.57
CA ASP A 55 3.87 10.59 -10.44
C ASP A 55 2.91 10.46 -9.22
N LYS A 56 2.92 9.32 -8.53
CA LYS A 56 1.94 9.03 -7.47
C LYS A 56 2.58 9.04 -6.09
N VAL A 57 1.85 9.61 -5.13
CA VAL A 57 2.21 9.57 -3.71
C VAL A 57 1.69 8.27 -3.11
N PHE A 58 2.58 7.53 -2.45
CA PHE A 58 2.22 6.29 -1.74
C PHE A 58 2.53 6.40 -0.27
N ASP A 59 1.64 5.83 0.54
CA ASP A 59 1.83 5.66 1.97
C ASP A 59 1.33 4.26 2.39
N SER A 60 1.66 3.83 3.59
CA SER A 60 1.25 2.54 4.12
C SER A 60 0.07 2.65 5.07
N CYS A 61 -0.77 1.61 5.11
CA CYS A 61 -1.94 1.60 5.96
C CYS A 61 -1.56 1.55 7.44
N LYS A 62 -2.02 2.53 8.22
CA LYS A 62 -1.82 2.60 9.68
C LYS A 62 -2.20 1.36 10.48
N TYR A 63 -3.15 0.57 9.99
CA TYR A 63 -3.65 -0.61 10.70
C TYR A 63 -2.78 -1.86 10.50
N CYS A 64 -2.29 -2.11 9.28
CA CYS A 64 -1.50 -3.32 8.98
C CYS A 64 -0.01 -3.06 8.79
N CYS A 65 0.38 -1.79 8.62
CA CYS A 65 1.74 -1.31 8.38
C CYS A 65 2.03 -0.04 9.21
N PRO A 66 1.79 -0.01 10.53
CA PRO A 66 2.06 1.19 11.34
C PRO A 66 3.53 1.61 11.33
N GLU A 67 4.46 0.69 11.07
CA GLU A 67 5.91 0.93 11.03
C GLU A 67 6.36 1.89 9.92
N CYS A 68 5.58 2.04 8.84
CA CYS A 68 5.90 2.89 7.70
C CYS A 68 4.78 3.89 7.39
N HIS A 69 3.82 4.05 8.31
CA HIS A 69 2.79 5.07 8.15
C HIS A 69 3.34 6.38 8.71
N THR A 70 3.46 7.39 7.85
CA THR A 70 3.84 8.74 8.25
C THR A 70 2.60 9.63 8.24
N GLU A 71 2.02 9.86 9.42
CA GLU A 71 0.99 10.89 9.65
C GLU A 71 1.53 12.31 9.44
#